data_AF-A0A0S8ILY7-F1
#
_entry.id   AF-A0A0S8ILY7-F1
#
_cell.length_a   1.000
_cell.length_b   1.000
_cell.length_c   1.000
_cell.angle_alpha   90.00
_cell.angle_beta   90.00
_cell.angle_gamma   90.00
#
_symmetry.space_group_name_H-M   'P 1'
#
loop_
_entity.id
_entity.type
_entity.pdbx_description
1 polymer ?
#
loop_
_entity_poly.entity_id
_entity_poly.type
_entity_poly.pdbx_seq_one_letter_code
_entity_poly.pdbx_strand_id
1 'polypeptide(L)'
;MIITEQKSLEKILESLKEYTKIFLVGCGECATTCNTGGEKEIAKMQQELEKQGKVIVGSCIPGAPCLASQIKTEMAKNIKAIKEAEAILVLACGLGVQSVKDNDRWGLVVLPACNTLFGAVMDGQGNFYEKCSMCGECVLDITGGICPITLCAKGLLNGPCGGMDKGKCEVDKDQDCAWVLIYKELEKQNKLGRLKEIRQAKDFKKTNKPHKLVSAKP
;
A
#
# COMPACT_ATOMS: atom_id res chain seq x y z
N MET A 1 -4.07 1.86 4.80
CA MET A 1 -3.70 0.53 4.27
C MET A 1 -3.13 0.70 2.86
N ILE A 2 -2.31 -0.25 2.40
CA ILE A 2 -1.79 -0.27 1.02
C ILE A 2 -2.60 -1.28 0.21
N ILE A 3 -3.15 -0.85 -0.91
CA ILE A 3 -3.90 -1.72 -1.81
C ILE A 3 -2.94 -2.56 -2.65
N THR A 4 -3.24 -3.85 -2.70
CA THR A 4 -2.49 -4.84 -3.47
C THR A 4 -3.39 -5.56 -4.45
N GLU A 5 -2.81 -5.91 -5.58
CA GLU A 5 -3.43 -6.77 -6.59
C GLU A 5 -2.52 -7.98 -6.79
N GLN A 6 -3.07 -9.19 -6.73
CA GLN A 6 -2.27 -10.39 -6.98
C GLN A 6 -1.88 -10.43 -8.47
N LYS A 7 -0.60 -10.69 -8.75
CA LYS A 7 -0.12 -10.90 -10.12
C LYS A 7 -0.79 -12.13 -10.71
N SER A 8 -0.92 -12.15 -12.03
CA SER A 8 -1.37 -13.36 -12.73
C SER A 8 -0.44 -14.53 -12.42
N LEU A 9 -0.99 -15.74 -12.41
CA LEU A 9 -0.23 -16.95 -12.11
C LEU A 9 0.95 -17.12 -13.07
N GLU A 10 0.78 -16.80 -14.35
CA GLU A 10 1.82 -16.90 -15.38
C GLU A 10 3.02 -16.02 -15.04
N LYS A 11 2.78 -14.77 -14.60
CA LYS A 11 3.85 -13.87 -14.17
C LYS A 11 4.57 -14.37 -12.93
N ILE A 12 3.86 -15.01 -12.00
CA ILE A 12 4.44 -15.60 -10.79
C ILE A 12 5.32 -16.80 -11.19
N LEU A 13 4.80 -17.71 -12.01
CA LEU A 13 5.54 -18.88 -12.50
C LEU A 13 6.79 -18.47 -13.28
N GLU A 14 6.70 -17.47 -14.16
CA GLU A 14 7.86 -16.95 -14.90
C GLU A 14 8.94 -16.43 -13.94
N SER A 15 8.56 -15.70 -12.89
CA SER A 15 9.50 -15.24 -11.86
C SER A 15 10.10 -16.37 -11.00
N LEU A 16 9.42 -17.51 -10.94
CA LEU A 16 9.83 -18.69 -10.18
C LEU A 16 10.50 -19.76 -11.06
N LYS A 17 10.76 -19.50 -12.34
CA LYS A 17 11.17 -20.55 -13.29
C LYS A 17 12.44 -21.32 -12.87
N GLU A 18 13.37 -20.65 -12.18
CA GLU A 18 14.65 -21.22 -11.73
C GLU A 18 14.58 -21.87 -10.34
N TYR A 19 13.44 -21.79 -9.65
CA TYR A 19 13.27 -22.23 -8.27
C TYR A 19 12.14 -23.26 -8.17
N THR A 20 12.39 -24.37 -7.50
CA THR A 20 11.44 -25.46 -7.28
C THR A 20 10.90 -25.43 -5.86
N LYS A 21 11.74 -25.21 -4.85
CA LYS A 21 11.34 -25.21 -3.43
C LYS A 21 11.04 -23.80 -2.94
N ILE A 22 9.77 -23.52 -2.64
CA ILE A 22 9.29 -22.17 -2.36
C ILE A 22 8.75 -22.09 -0.93
N PHE A 23 9.14 -21.05 -0.20
CA PHE A 23 8.49 -20.67 1.05
C PHE A 23 7.54 -19.49 0.81
N LEU A 24 6.32 -19.56 1.34
CA LEU A 24 5.31 -18.51 1.13
C LEU A 24 5.25 -17.55 2.32
N VAL A 25 5.13 -16.25 2.07
CA VAL A 25 4.89 -15.23 3.10
C VAL A 25 3.66 -14.41 2.73
N GLY A 26 2.65 -14.41 3.60
CA GLY A 26 1.46 -13.57 3.46
C GLY A 26 1.53 -12.25 4.24
N CYS A 27 0.41 -11.53 4.29
CA CYS A 27 0.23 -10.32 5.10
C CYS A 27 -1.14 -10.32 5.75
N GLY A 28 -1.17 -10.40 7.08
CA GLY A 28 -2.40 -10.49 7.88
C GLY A 28 -3.26 -9.22 7.92
N GLU A 29 -2.71 -8.07 7.54
CA GLU A 29 -3.41 -6.78 7.51
C GLU A 29 -3.85 -6.40 6.09
N CYS A 30 -3.05 -5.60 5.38
CA CYS A 30 -3.50 -4.93 4.15
C CYS A 30 -3.82 -5.90 3.01
N ALA A 31 -2.97 -6.91 2.78
CA ALA A 31 -3.17 -7.85 1.68
C ALA A 31 -4.33 -8.82 1.96
N THR A 32 -4.55 -9.22 3.23
CA THR A 32 -5.77 -9.92 3.66
C THR A 32 -7.01 -9.09 3.37
N THR A 33 -7.02 -7.80 3.73
CA THR A 33 -8.17 -6.93 3.44
C THR A 33 -8.43 -6.80 1.93
N CYS A 34 -7.39 -6.87 1.10
CA CYS A 34 -7.52 -6.86 -0.36
C CYS A 34 -7.85 -8.23 -0.97
N ASN A 35 -7.92 -9.31 -0.17
CA ASN A 35 -8.01 -10.70 -0.64
C ASN A 35 -6.90 -11.07 -1.64
N THR A 36 -5.65 -10.70 -1.33
CA THR A 36 -4.48 -10.95 -2.20
C THR A 36 -3.31 -11.63 -1.50
N GLY A 37 -3.39 -11.85 -0.19
CA GLY A 37 -2.27 -12.42 0.57
C GLY A 37 -2.59 -12.85 2.00
N GLY A 38 -3.87 -13.06 2.31
CA GLY A 38 -4.30 -13.66 3.58
C GLY A 38 -4.25 -15.19 3.52
N GLU A 39 -4.83 -15.83 4.54
CA GLU A 39 -4.84 -17.30 4.69
C GLU A 39 -5.41 -18.01 3.45
N LYS A 40 -6.55 -17.53 2.94
CA LYS A 40 -7.21 -18.10 1.76
C LYS A 40 -6.33 -18.00 0.51
N GLU A 41 -5.66 -16.86 0.32
CA GLU A 41 -4.82 -16.64 -0.85
C GLU A 41 -3.50 -17.40 -0.77
N ILE A 42 -2.93 -17.57 0.42
CA ILE A 42 -1.76 -18.43 0.64
C ILE A 42 -2.10 -19.88 0.33
N ALA A 43 -3.22 -20.39 0.84
CA ALA A 43 -3.67 -21.76 0.57
C ALA A 43 -3.93 -21.99 -0.93
N LYS A 44 -4.60 -21.03 -1.60
CA LYS A 44 -4.84 -21.08 -3.04
C LYS A 44 -3.53 -21.05 -3.85
N MET A 45 -2.60 -20.16 -3.49
CA MET A 45 -1.31 -20.05 -4.16
C MET A 45 -0.48 -21.32 -3.97
N GLN A 46 -0.48 -21.90 -2.77
CA GLN A 46 0.17 -23.18 -2.52
C GLN A 46 -0.35 -24.26 -3.47
N GLN A 47 -1.66 -24.48 -3.50
CA GLN A 47 -2.26 -25.49 -4.37
C GLN A 47 -1.92 -25.26 -5.84
N GLU A 48 -1.93 -24.01 -6.29
CA GLU A 48 -1.69 -23.70 -7.69
C GLU A 48 -0.21 -23.87 -8.07
N LEU A 49 0.73 -23.49 -7.20
CA LEU A 49 2.15 -23.73 -7.44
C LEU A 49 2.51 -25.22 -7.40
N GLU A 50 1.89 -26.00 -6.50
CA GLU A 50 2.10 -27.45 -6.41
C GLU A 50 1.64 -28.17 -7.69
N LYS A 51 0.50 -27.78 -8.27
CA LYS A 51 0.05 -28.30 -9.58
C LYS A 51 1.04 -28.03 -10.71
N GLN A 52 1.82 -26.96 -10.60
CA GLN A 52 2.82 -26.55 -11.58
C GLN A 52 4.21 -27.14 -11.27
N GLY A 53 4.28 -28.14 -10.38
CA GLY A 53 5.51 -28.87 -10.07
C GLY A 53 6.44 -28.16 -9.08
N LYS A 54 6.00 -27.09 -8.42
CA LYS A 54 6.74 -26.47 -7.32
C LYS A 54 6.50 -27.24 -6.02
N VAL A 55 7.44 -27.15 -5.09
CA VAL A 55 7.34 -27.75 -3.76
C VAL A 55 7.22 -26.63 -2.73
N ILE A 56 6.09 -26.54 -2.05
CA ILE A 56 5.92 -25.55 -0.98
C ILE A 56 6.47 -26.12 0.32
N VAL A 57 7.62 -25.62 0.75
CA VAL A 57 8.32 -26.12 1.95
C VAL A 57 7.73 -25.58 3.25
N GLY A 58 6.93 -24.52 3.17
CA GLY A 58 6.22 -23.95 4.29
C GLY A 58 5.61 -22.59 3.97
N SER A 59 4.87 -22.04 4.92
CA SER A 59 4.30 -20.70 4.81
C SER A 59 4.19 -20.02 6.17
N CYS A 60 4.13 -18.68 6.17
CA CYS A 60 3.74 -17.91 7.35
C CYS A 60 2.96 -16.65 6.97
N ILE A 61 2.18 -16.12 7.92
CA ILE A 61 1.40 -14.89 7.74
C ILE A 61 1.60 -14.00 8.98
N PRO A 62 2.65 -13.15 9.00
CA PRO A 62 2.75 -12.10 10.01
C PRO A 62 1.57 -11.13 9.86
N GLY A 63 1.13 -10.51 10.97
CA GLY A 63 0.11 -9.46 10.94
C GLY A 63 0.49 -8.35 9.95
N ALA A 64 1.71 -7.85 10.08
CA ALA A 64 2.34 -6.91 9.15
C ALA A 64 3.76 -7.37 8.80
N PRO A 65 4.00 -7.92 7.59
CA PRO A 65 5.35 -8.33 7.18
C PRO A 65 6.32 -7.15 7.04
N CYS A 66 5.80 -5.93 6.85
CA CYS A 66 6.58 -4.69 6.86
C CYS A 66 7.09 -4.29 8.25
N LEU A 67 6.69 -4.99 9.32
CA LEU A 67 7.25 -4.82 10.66
C LEU A 67 8.33 -5.88 10.92
N ALA A 68 9.58 -5.43 10.97
CA ALA A 68 10.75 -6.30 11.13
C ALA A 68 10.64 -7.26 12.33
N SER A 69 10.05 -6.82 13.45
CA SER A 69 9.84 -7.67 14.63
C SER A 69 8.91 -8.85 14.36
N GLN A 70 7.84 -8.64 13.59
CA GLN A 70 6.88 -9.68 13.28
C GLN A 70 7.45 -10.67 12.26
N ILE A 71 8.06 -10.18 11.18
CA ILE A 71 8.66 -11.08 10.18
C ILE A 71 9.83 -11.89 10.76
N LYS A 72 10.70 -11.29 11.60
CA LYS A 72 11.77 -12.04 12.29
C LYS A 72 11.21 -13.16 13.16
N THR A 73 10.12 -12.89 13.88
CA THR A 73 9.45 -13.88 14.74
C THR A 73 8.92 -15.05 13.91
N GLU A 74 8.22 -14.76 12.81
CA GLU A 74 7.67 -15.80 11.93
C GLU A 74 8.75 -16.58 11.19
N MET A 75 9.81 -15.93 10.71
CA MET A 75 10.95 -16.61 10.08
C MET A 75 11.70 -17.51 11.08
N ALA A 76 11.84 -17.08 12.34
CA ALA A 76 12.47 -17.91 13.38
C ALA A 76 11.67 -19.18 13.68
N LYS A 77 10.33 -19.08 13.74
CA LYS A 77 9.44 -20.25 13.91
C LYS A 77 9.55 -21.23 12.74
N ASN A 78 9.79 -20.72 11.54
CA ASN A 78 9.82 -21.50 10.29
C ASN A 78 11.24 -21.78 9.78
N ILE A 79 12.27 -21.66 10.63
CA ILE A 79 13.68 -21.73 10.23
C ILE A 79 14.04 -23.02 9.48
N LYS A 80 13.43 -24.16 9.86
CA LYS A 80 13.69 -25.45 9.21
C LYS A 80 13.20 -25.44 7.76
N ALA A 81 11.95 -25.03 7.54
CA ALA A 81 11.35 -24.91 6.21
C ALA A 81 12.08 -23.88 5.34
N ILE A 82 12.42 -22.71 5.90
CA ILE A 82 13.11 -21.65 5.15
C ILE A 82 14.49 -22.12 4.66
N LYS A 83 15.22 -22.92 5.45
CA LYS A 83 16.53 -23.48 5.04
C LYS A 83 16.43 -24.47 3.88
N GLU A 84 15.25 -25.05 3.65
CA GLU A 84 15.00 -25.96 2.53
C GLU A 84 14.50 -25.22 1.28
N ALA A 85 14.14 -23.94 1.41
CA ALA A 85 13.66 -23.13 0.30
C ALA A 85 14.82 -22.65 -0.60
N GLU A 86 14.51 -22.47 -1.87
CA GLU A 86 15.38 -21.82 -2.86
C GLU A 86 14.93 -20.36 -3.09
N ALA A 87 13.64 -20.09 -2.91
CA ALA A 87 13.08 -18.74 -2.97
C ALA A 87 11.93 -18.54 -1.96
N ILE A 88 11.70 -17.28 -1.59
CA ILE A 88 10.56 -16.84 -0.80
C ILE A 88 9.61 -16.05 -1.71
N LEU A 89 8.37 -16.53 -1.87
CA LEU A 89 7.33 -15.80 -2.58
C LEU A 89 6.45 -15.03 -1.59
N VAL A 90 6.40 -13.72 -1.73
CA VAL A 90 5.72 -12.81 -0.79
C VAL A 90 4.43 -12.26 -1.39
N LEU A 91 3.30 -12.65 -0.82
CA LEU A 91 1.95 -12.16 -1.13
C LEU A 91 1.64 -10.93 -0.26
N ALA A 92 2.38 -9.85 -0.50
CA ALA A 92 2.21 -8.57 0.19
C ALA A 92 2.61 -7.40 -0.72
N CYS A 93 2.44 -6.18 -0.22
CA CYS A 93 2.95 -4.99 -0.90
C CYS A 93 4.49 -4.95 -0.92
N GLY A 94 5.07 -4.03 -1.70
CA GLY A 94 6.52 -3.89 -1.86
C GLY A 94 7.27 -3.59 -0.56
N LEU A 95 6.62 -3.01 0.45
CA LEU A 95 7.22 -2.84 1.78
C LEU A 95 7.40 -4.18 2.51
N GLY A 96 6.40 -5.07 2.40
CA GLY A 96 6.49 -6.41 2.96
C GLY A 96 7.58 -7.24 2.30
N VAL A 97 7.67 -7.18 0.97
CA VAL A 97 8.69 -7.89 0.17
C VAL A 97 10.10 -7.45 0.58
N GLN A 98 10.35 -6.14 0.67
CA GLN A 98 11.65 -5.61 1.08
C GLN A 98 11.98 -5.94 2.54
N SER A 99 11.00 -5.83 3.45
CA SER A 99 11.21 -6.23 4.85
C SER A 99 11.57 -7.71 4.98
N VAL A 100 10.95 -8.61 4.21
CA VAL A 100 11.36 -10.02 4.14
C VAL A 100 12.81 -10.14 3.66
N LYS A 101 13.18 -9.40 2.60
CA LYS A 101 14.54 -9.43 2.07
C LYS A 101 15.58 -8.92 3.06
N ASP A 102 15.31 -7.82 3.76
CA ASP A 102 16.20 -7.22 4.76
C ASP A 102 16.40 -8.11 5.99
N ASN A 103 15.48 -9.05 6.23
CA ASN A 103 15.50 -9.96 7.37
C ASN A 103 15.85 -11.42 7.01
N ASP A 104 16.09 -11.69 5.72
CA ASP A 104 16.62 -12.96 5.25
C ASP A 104 18.10 -13.10 5.64
N ARG A 105 18.44 -14.20 6.32
CA ARG A 105 19.80 -14.52 6.77
C ARG A 105 20.47 -15.60 5.92
N TRP A 106 19.76 -16.14 4.94
CA TRP A 106 20.21 -17.30 4.15
C TRP A 106 20.56 -16.93 2.71
N GLY A 107 20.37 -15.68 2.31
CA GLY A 107 20.71 -15.21 0.97
C GLY A 107 19.71 -15.69 -0.08
N LEU A 108 18.48 -16.03 0.34
CA LEU A 108 17.41 -16.47 -0.55
C LEU A 108 16.95 -15.35 -1.48
N VAL A 109 16.42 -15.76 -2.62
CA VAL A 109 15.75 -14.88 -3.56
C VAL A 109 14.35 -14.59 -3.02
N VAL A 110 13.97 -13.31 -2.93
CA VAL A 110 12.69 -12.87 -2.38
C VAL A 110 11.89 -12.19 -3.49
N LEU A 111 10.73 -12.76 -3.82
CA LEU A 111 9.97 -12.40 -5.01
C LEU A 111 8.56 -11.91 -4.66
N PRO A 112 8.08 -10.83 -5.29
CA PRO A 112 6.73 -10.31 -5.07
C PRO A 112 5.67 -11.06 -5.88
N ALA A 113 4.64 -11.57 -5.21
CA ALA A 113 3.43 -12.12 -5.82
C ALA A 113 2.33 -11.07 -6.07
N CYS A 114 2.44 -9.87 -5.50
CA CYS A 114 1.45 -8.81 -5.66
C CYS A 114 2.06 -7.53 -6.26
N ASN A 115 1.24 -6.79 -7.00
CA ASN A 115 1.47 -5.39 -7.36
C ASN A 115 1.06 -4.50 -6.17
N THR A 116 1.80 -3.41 -5.96
CA THR A 116 1.42 -2.34 -5.01
C THR A 116 0.75 -1.23 -5.79
N LEU A 117 -0.50 -0.90 -5.45
CA LEU A 117 -1.28 0.10 -6.19
C LEU A 117 -1.16 1.47 -5.53
N PHE A 118 -1.90 1.71 -4.44
CA PHE A 118 -1.95 3.01 -3.77
C PHE A 118 -2.36 2.87 -2.29
N GLY A 119 -2.24 3.97 -1.54
CA GLY A 119 -2.73 4.06 -0.16
C GLY A 119 -4.21 4.41 -0.14
N ALA A 120 -5.04 3.60 0.51
CA ALA A 120 -6.48 3.80 0.51
C ALA A 120 -7.12 3.76 1.90
N VAL A 121 -8.34 4.29 1.94
CA VAL A 121 -9.34 4.04 2.98
C VAL A 121 -10.38 3.09 2.41
N MET A 122 -10.78 2.09 3.20
CA MET A 122 -11.90 1.21 2.87
C MET A 122 -13.18 1.75 3.53
N ASP A 123 -14.28 1.83 2.80
CA ASP A 123 -15.58 2.18 3.38
C ASP A 123 -16.26 0.96 4.04
N GLY A 124 -17.42 1.16 4.66
CA GLY A 124 -18.18 0.09 5.31
C GLY A 124 -18.78 -0.96 4.35
N GLN A 125 -18.71 -0.73 3.03
CA GLN A 125 -19.17 -1.65 2.00
C GLN A 125 -18.01 -2.43 1.36
N GLY A 126 -16.76 -2.15 1.76
CA GLY A 126 -15.56 -2.78 1.22
C GLY A 126 -14.96 -2.09 -0.01
N ASN A 127 -15.43 -0.89 -0.39
CA ASN A 127 -14.85 -0.15 -1.50
C ASN A 127 -13.57 0.57 -1.07
N PHE A 128 -12.58 0.62 -1.96
CA PHE A 128 -11.30 1.29 -1.72
C PHE A 128 -11.26 2.67 -2.38
N TYR A 129 -10.92 3.70 -1.61
CA TYR A 129 -10.75 5.06 -2.10
C TYR A 129 -9.35 5.58 -1.79
N GLU A 130 -8.64 6.02 -2.82
CA GLU A 130 -7.39 6.76 -2.64
C GLU A 130 -7.67 8.11 -1.99
N LYS A 131 -7.16 8.33 -0.76
CA LYS A 131 -7.36 9.58 -0.01
C LYS A 131 -6.06 10.26 0.42
N CYS A 132 -4.90 9.66 0.15
CA CYS A 132 -3.60 10.19 0.57
C CYS A 132 -2.50 9.89 -0.46
N SER A 133 -1.85 10.94 -0.96
CA SER A 133 -0.66 10.82 -1.82
C SER A 133 0.66 10.68 -1.06
N MET A 134 0.63 10.57 0.27
CA MET A 134 1.82 10.44 1.13
C MET A 134 2.87 11.53 0.90
N CYS A 135 2.42 12.79 0.71
CA CYS A 135 3.28 13.90 0.28
C CYS A 135 4.22 14.49 1.35
N GLY A 136 4.35 13.87 2.53
CA GLY A 136 5.29 14.30 3.60
C GLY A 136 4.94 15.61 4.33
N GLU A 137 3.87 16.30 3.93
CA GLU A 137 3.43 17.55 4.56
C GLU A 137 1.89 17.61 4.54
N CYS A 138 1.27 17.22 5.65
CA CYS A 138 -0.19 17.14 5.75
C CYS A 138 -0.81 18.53 5.83
N VAL A 139 -1.97 18.70 5.18
CA VAL A 139 -2.77 19.95 5.19
C VAL A 139 -4.23 19.71 5.57
N LEU A 140 -4.56 18.50 6.03
CA LEU A 140 -5.94 18.11 6.35
C LEU A 140 -6.51 18.91 7.53
N ASP A 141 -5.65 19.40 8.42
CA ASP A 141 -6.01 20.25 9.54
C ASP A 141 -6.60 21.60 9.10
N ILE A 142 -6.15 22.14 7.95
CA ILE A 142 -6.62 23.40 7.38
C ILE A 142 -7.71 23.23 6.31
N THR A 143 -7.81 22.07 5.67
CA THR A 143 -8.80 21.79 4.61
C THR A 143 -10.02 20.99 5.09
N GLY A 144 -10.29 20.97 6.40
CA GLY A 144 -11.47 20.31 6.96
C GLY A 144 -11.44 18.79 6.80
N GLY A 145 -10.26 18.17 6.80
CA GLY A 145 -10.11 16.71 6.68
C GLY A 145 -10.14 16.17 5.25
N ILE A 146 -10.22 17.05 4.24
CA ILE A 146 -10.34 16.66 2.83
C ILE A 146 -9.05 17.00 2.11
N CYS A 147 -8.38 15.99 1.52
CA CYS A 147 -7.07 16.19 0.90
C CYS A 147 -7.21 16.93 -0.45
N PRO A 148 -6.71 18.18 -0.58
CA PRO A 148 -6.79 18.90 -1.85
C PRO A 148 -5.76 18.40 -2.87
N ILE A 149 -4.75 17.62 -2.43
CA ILE A 149 -3.71 17.08 -3.29
C ILE A 149 -4.19 15.79 -3.97
N THR A 150 -4.75 14.86 -3.18
CA THR A 150 -5.22 13.57 -3.70
C THR A 150 -6.56 13.70 -4.43
N LEU A 151 -7.53 14.41 -3.82
CA LEU A 151 -8.92 14.38 -4.30
C LEU A 151 -9.21 15.42 -5.39
N CYS A 152 -8.32 16.40 -5.59
CA CYS A 152 -8.41 17.31 -6.72
C CYS A 152 -7.67 16.70 -7.90
N ALA A 153 -8.33 16.54 -9.05
CA ALA A 153 -7.69 16.08 -10.28
C ALA A 153 -6.47 16.93 -10.71
N LYS A 154 -6.37 18.18 -10.24
CA LYS A 154 -5.26 19.11 -10.50
C LYS A 154 -4.26 19.22 -9.34
N GLY A 155 -4.50 18.55 -8.20
CA GLY A 155 -3.64 18.59 -7.02
C GLY A 155 -3.40 20.00 -6.43
N LEU A 156 -4.35 20.93 -6.58
CA LEU A 156 -4.17 22.34 -6.22
C LEU A 156 -4.21 22.56 -4.71
N LEU A 157 -3.16 23.18 -4.15
CA LEU A 157 -3.07 23.51 -2.72
C LEU A 157 -3.90 24.73 -2.29
N ASN A 158 -4.01 25.74 -3.17
CA ASN A 158 -4.65 27.03 -2.90
C ASN A 158 -5.86 27.29 -3.81
N GLY A 159 -6.67 26.26 -4.10
CA GLY A 159 -7.87 26.42 -4.94
C GLY A 159 -8.92 27.36 -4.31
N PRO A 160 -10.12 27.50 -4.92
CA PRO A 160 -10.62 26.82 -6.12
C PRO A 160 -10.03 27.33 -7.44
N CYS A 161 -10.08 26.50 -8.49
CA CYS A 161 -9.65 26.88 -9.85
C CYS A 161 -10.75 27.45 -10.76
N GLY A 162 -11.99 27.55 -10.28
CA GLY A 162 -13.15 27.97 -11.08
C GLY A 162 -13.75 26.90 -12.00
N GLY A 163 -13.03 25.80 -12.26
CA GLY A 163 -13.45 24.70 -13.12
C GLY A 163 -14.40 23.68 -12.47
N MET A 164 -15.41 24.12 -11.71
CA MET A 164 -16.46 23.23 -11.21
C MET A 164 -17.79 23.52 -11.90
N ASP A 165 -18.57 22.47 -12.19
CA ASP A 165 -19.94 22.58 -12.65
C ASP A 165 -20.86 21.85 -11.67
N LYS A 166 -21.83 22.57 -11.09
CA LYS A 166 -22.81 22.04 -10.11
C LYS A 166 -22.19 21.17 -9.00
N GLY A 167 -20.97 21.49 -8.57
CA GLY A 167 -20.24 20.77 -7.52
C GLY A 167 -19.31 19.65 -8.01
N LYS A 168 -19.33 19.32 -9.30
CA LYS A 168 -18.48 18.32 -9.95
C LYS A 168 -17.23 18.93 -10.58
N CYS A 169 -16.18 18.12 -10.78
CA CYS A 169 -14.95 18.57 -11.42
C CYS A 169 -15.14 18.72 -12.95
N GLU A 170 -14.48 19.70 -13.57
CA GLU A 170 -14.48 19.80 -15.05
C GLU A 170 -13.69 18.69 -15.74
N VAL A 171 -12.73 18.08 -15.04
CA VAL A 171 -11.89 17.00 -15.59
C VAL A 171 -12.67 15.69 -15.67
N ASP A 172 -13.53 15.46 -14.68
CA ASP A 172 -14.40 14.28 -14.59
C ASP A 172 -15.74 14.70 -13.95
N LYS A 173 -16.82 14.56 -14.72
CA LYS A 173 -18.17 14.97 -14.34
C LYS A 173 -18.78 14.08 -13.24
N ASP A 174 -18.26 12.87 -13.06
CA ASP A 174 -18.71 11.97 -12.01
C ASP A 174 -18.00 12.28 -10.68
N GLN A 175 -16.81 12.86 -10.73
CA GLN A 175 -15.99 13.21 -9.58
C GLN A 175 -16.48 14.50 -8.88
N ASP A 176 -16.66 14.43 -7.57
CA ASP A 176 -16.92 15.62 -6.74
C ASP A 176 -15.70 16.55 -6.71
N CYS A 177 -15.92 17.85 -6.87
CA CYS A 177 -14.86 18.84 -6.77
C CYS A 177 -14.36 18.93 -5.32
N ALA A 178 -13.09 18.56 -5.09
CA ALA A 178 -12.47 18.61 -3.76
C ALA A 178 -12.63 19.98 -3.08
N TRP A 179 -12.51 21.09 -3.81
CA TRP A 179 -12.65 22.45 -3.24
C TRP A 179 -14.09 22.81 -2.87
N VAL A 180 -15.08 22.23 -3.55
CA VAL A 180 -16.49 22.35 -3.14
C VAL A 180 -16.73 21.56 -1.86
N LEU A 181 -16.16 20.36 -1.75
CA LEU A 181 -16.26 19.55 -0.53
C LEU A 181 -15.58 20.25 0.67
N ILE A 182 -14.37 20.81 0.47
CA ILE A 182 -13.64 21.58 1.48
C ILE A 182 -14.45 22.79 1.93
N TYR A 183 -15.01 23.56 0.99
CA TYR A 183 -15.86 24.71 1.31
C TYR A 183 -17.03 24.32 2.21
N LYS A 184 -17.80 23.30 1.81
CA LYS A 184 -18.97 22.83 2.57
C LYS A 184 -18.58 22.36 3.97
N GLU A 185 -17.44 21.70 4.11
CA GLU A 185 -16.97 21.21 5.40
C GLU A 185 -16.50 22.35 6.32
N LEU A 186 -15.78 23.34 5.78
CA LEU A 186 -15.36 24.51 6.55
C LEU A 186 -16.53 25.43 6.91
N GLU A 187 -17.57 25.51 6.06
CA GLU A 187 -18.81 26.22 6.35
C GLU A 187 -19.52 25.64 7.57
N LYS A 188 -19.71 24.31 7.62
CA LYS A 188 -20.28 23.61 8.79
C LYS A 188 -19.50 23.88 10.08
N GLN A 189 -18.18 24.04 9.97
CA GLN A 189 -17.30 24.29 11.11
C GLN A 189 -17.18 25.78 11.49
N ASN A 190 -17.86 26.69 10.78
CA ASN A 190 -17.68 28.14 10.90
C ASN A 190 -16.22 28.60 10.73
N LYS A 191 -15.47 27.98 9.81
CA LYS A 191 -14.03 28.19 9.57
C LYS A 191 -13.69 28.68 8.15
N LEU A 192 -14.65 29.25 7.42
CA LEU A 192 -14.45 29.74 6.05
C LEU A 192 -13.30 30.76 5.89
N GLY A 193 -12.94 31.48 6.96
CA GLY A 193 -11.78 32.39 6.96
C GLY A 193 -10.48 31.73 6.50
N ARG A 194 -10.31 30.42 6.75
CA ARG A 194 -9.11 29.65 6.38
C ARG A 194 -8.88 29.56 4.86
N LEU A 195 -9.94 29.70 4.06
CA LEU A 195 -9.85 29.69 2.59
C LEU A 195 -9.23 30.97 2.04
N LYS A 196 -9.21 32.06 2.82
CA LYS A 196 -8.59 33.34 2.40
C LYS A 196 -7.07 33.35 2.60
N GLU A 197 -6.54 32.39 3.34
CA GLU A 197 -5.12 32.28 3.64
C GLU A 197 -4.38 31.59 2.48
N ILE A 198 -3.45 32.31 1.86
CA ILE A 198 -2.57 31.74 0.83
C ILE A 198 -1.52 30.85 1.51
N ARG A 199 -1.46 29.58 1.11
CA ARG A 199 -0.46 28.63 1.60
C ARG A 199 0.82 28.72 0.77
N GLN A 200 1.95 28.58 1.45
CA GLN A 200 3.24 28.47 0.79
C GLN A 200 3.30 27.19 -0.06
N ALA A 201 4.15 27.21 -1.09
CA ALA A 201 4.42 26.01 -1.88
C ALA A 201 4.94 24.89 -0.97
N LYS A 202 4.50 23.66 -1.21
CA LYS A 202 4.96 22.49 -0.46
C LYS A 202 6.45 22.29 -0.66
N ASP A 203 7.14 21.84 0.38
CA ASP A 203 8.52 21.42 0.24
C ASP A 203 8.61 20.03 -0.41
N PHE A 204 8.77 20.01 -1.74
CA PHE A 204 8.91 18.78 -2.51
C PHE A 204 10.20 17.99 -2.18
N LYS A 205 11.16 18.56 -1.44
CA LYS A 205 12.29 17.78 -0.92
C LYS A 205 11.82 16.71 0.07
N LYS A 206 10.69 16.93 0.75
CA LYS A 206 10.10 15.95 1.68
C LYS A 206 9.46 14.76 0.97
N THR A 207 9.12 14.90 -0.31
CA THR A 207 8.63 13.80 -1.16
C THR A 207 9.74 13.02 -1.86
N ASN A 208 11.01 13.37 -1.61
CA ASN A 208 12.12 12.57 -2.11
C ASN A 208 12.03 11.13 -1.57
N LYS A 209 12.68 10.18 -2.25
CA LYS A 209 12.89 8.81 -1.77
C LYS A 209 14.28 8.77 -1.12
N PRO A 210 14.47 9.24 0.13
CA PRO A 210 15.81 9.48 0.66
C PRO A 210 16.63 8.19 0.85
N HIS A 211 15.99 7.01 0.91
CA HIS A 211 16.63 5.71 1.15
C HIS A 211 17.61 5.70 2.34
N LYS A 212 17.41 6.61 3.30
CA LYS A 212 18.21 6.78 4.52
C LYS A 212 17.29 6.68 5.73
N LEU A 213 17.83 6.27 6.88
CA LEU A 213 17.11 6.30 8.15
C LEU A 213 16.66 7.74 8.45
N VAL A 214 15.37 8.04 8.27
CA VAL A 214 14.81 9.39 8.42
C VAL A 214 14.57 9.73 9.90
N SER A 215 14.31 8.72 10.73
CA SER A 215 14.31 8.82 12.18
C SER A 215 14.59 7.43 12.79
N ALA A 216 15.50 7.37 13.77
CA ALA A 216 15.51 6.25 14.71
C ALA A 216 14.34 6.44 15.68
N LYS A 217 13.74 5.34 16.17
CA LYS A 217 12.86 5.46 17.35
C LYS A 217 13.69 6.11 18.48
N PRO A 218 13.10 7.00 19.30
CA PRO A 218 13.71 7.35 20.58
C PRO A 218 13.93 6.11 21.44
#